data_AF-A0A8H4CN26-F1
#
_entry.id   AF-A0A8H4CN26-F1
#
_cell.length_a   1.000
_cell.length_b   1.000
_cell.length_c   1.000
_cell.angle_alpha   90.00
_cell.angle_beta   90.00
_cell.angle_gamma   90.00
#
_symmetry.space_group_name_H-M   'P 1'
#
loop_
_entity.id
_entity.type
_entity.pdbx_description
1 polymer ?
#
loop_
_entity_poly.entity_id
_entity_poly.type
_entity_poly.pdbx_seq_one_letter_code
_entity_poly.pdbx_strand_id
1 'polypeptide(L)'
;MTSISPTSPFHTLWKPAALPLFTGLLALLGAGDGLMNLTQPETGAGNFGLIPPSRASVSPAQFDAFHHALIKVKGARNLHMSASILGLLLYAQFSEACRASPAAREAVRRCVGIVLTLGTGVGLSGAFVIWEYVKSVKTESSKKEIEVGRAKAKAHFITSVPILALGLTYLFY
;
A
#
# COMPACT_ATOMS: atom_id res chain seq x y z
N MET A 1 -13.49 -43.46 31.32
CA MET A 1 -12.90 -42.69 30.21
C MET A 1 -12.94 -41.23 30.59
N THR A 2 -11.78 -40.67 30.91
CA THR A 2 -11.60 -39.34 31.47
C THR A 2 -11.74 -38.27 30.38
N SER A 3 -12.67 -37.34 30.62
CA SER A 3 -12.84 -36.10 29.87
C SER A 3 -11.60 -35.22 30.01
N ILE A 4 -10.87 -35.00 28.92
CA ILE A 4 -9.78 -34.01 28.88
C ILE A 4 -10.41 -32.65 28.59
N SER A 5 -10.48 -31.82 29.62
CA SER A 5 -10.83 -30.40 29.52
C SER A 5 -9.71 -29.64 28.78
N PRO A 6 -9.99 -28.88 27.71
CA PRO A 6 -8.97 -28.09 27.04
C PRO A 6 -8.90 -26.68 27.64
N THR A 7 -8.47 -26.56 28.90
CA THR A 7 -8.09 -25.25 29.45
C THR A 7 -6.60 -25.02 29.25
N SER A 8 -6.19 -24.90 27.99
CA SER A 8 -4.87 -24.32 27.69
C SER A 8 -4.97 -22.79 27.86
N PRO A 9 -4.10 -22.17 28.67
CA PRO A 9 -4.10 -20.71 28.91
C PRO A 9 -3.80 -19.88 27.65
N PHE A 10 -3.49 -20.52 26.51
CA PHE A 10 -3.30 -19.84 25.23
C PHE A 10 -4.61 -19.62 24.45
N HIS A 11 -5.71 -20.29 24.81
CA HIS A 11 -7.01 -20.07 24.16
C HIS A 11 -7.68 -18.74 24.57
N THR A 12 -7.26 -18.13 25.68
CA THR A 12 -7.83 -16.88 26.18
C THR A 12 -7.16 -15.63 25.60
N LEU A 13 -5.96 -15.76 25.00
CA LEU A 13 -5.22 -14.64 24.39
C LEU A 13 -5.80 -14.21 23.04
N TRP A 14 -6.51 -15.09 22.35
CA TRP A 14 -7.15 -14.82 21.07
C TRP A 14 -8.66 -14.79 21.24
N LYS A 15 -9.18 -13.80 21.99
CA LYS A 15 -10.60 -13.50 21.90
C LYS A 15 -10.93 -13.21 20.43
N PRO A 16 -11.97 -13.80 19.84
CA PRO A 16 -12.35 -13.58 18.44
C PRO A 16 -12.50 -12.09 18.06
N ALA A 17 -12.78 -11.22 19.02
CA ALA A 17 -12.87 -9.78 18.86
C ALA A 17 -11.52 -9.02 18.89
N ALA A 18 -10.47 -9.58 19.48
CA ALA A 18 -9.17 -8.91 19.61
C ALA A 18 -8.46 -8.81 18.25
N LEU A 19 -8.50 -9.86 17.44
CA LEU A 19 -7.84 -9.88 16.14
C LEU A 19 -8.42 -8.81 15.18
N PRO A 20 -9.74 -8.70 14.95
CA PRO A 20 -10.31 -7.62 14.13
C PRO A 20 -10.02 -6.22 14.67
N LEU A 21 -9.98 -6.05 15.99
CA LEU A 21 -9.67 -4.75 16.60
C LEU A 21 -8.22 -4.34 16.31
N PHE A 22 -7.24 -5.21 16.59
CA PHE A 22 -5.83 -4.89 16.37
C PHE A 22 -5.50 -4.71 14.89
N THR A 23 -6.05 -5.56 14.01
CA THR A 23 -5.84 -5.41 12.56
C THR A 23 -6.52 -4.16 12.03
N GLY A 24 -7.71 -3.82 12.54
CA GLY A 24 -8.42 -2.58 12.20
C GLY A 24 -7.65 -1.34 12.63
N LEU A 25 -7.13 -1.31 13.86
CA LEU A 25 -6.28 -0.22 14.34
C LEU A 25 -5.01 -0.07 13.51
N LEU A 26 -4.34 -1.17 13.19
CA LEU A 26 -3.15 -1.16 12.32
C LEU A 26 -3.47 -0.62 10.92
N ALA A 27 -4.62 -0.99 10.36
CA ALA A 27 -5.09 -0.48 9.07
C ALA A 27 -5.38 1.03 9.13
N LEU A 28 -6.03 1.51 10.19
CA LEU A 28 -6.29 2.94 10.40
C LEU A 28 -5.01 3.75 10.55
N LEU A 29 -4.03 3.24 11.31
CA LEU A 29 -2.70 3.86 11.43
C LEU A 29 -2.02 3.96 10.06
N GLY A 30 -2.01 2.86 9.28
CA GLY A 30 -1.45 2.86 7.94
C GLY A 30 -2.16 3.82 6.97
N ALA A 31 -3.48 3.95 7.06
CA ALA A 31 -4.26 4.90 6.27
C ALA A 31 -3.97 6.35 6.67
N GLY A 32 -3.89 6.63 7.97
CA GLY A 32 -3.52 7.93 8.52
C GLY A 32 -2.12 8.35 8.07
N ASP A 33 -1.13 7.45 8.18
CA ASP A 33 0.22 7.66 7.66
C ASP A 33 0.21 7.95 6.16
N GLY A 34 -0.57 7.20 5.39
CA GLY A 34 -0.72 7.42 3.95
C GLY A 34 -1.26 8.82 3.63
N LEU A 35 -2.32 9.24 4.33
CA LEU A 35 -2.90 10.58 4.18
C LEU A 35 -1.89 11.67 4.55
N MET A 36 -1.21 11.52 5.69
CA MET A 36 -0.16 12.44 6.13
C MET A 36 0.97 12.55 5.10
N ASN A 37 1.40 11.45 4.49
CA ASN A 37 2.42 11.50 3.42
C ASN A 37 1.94 12.25 2.16
N LEU A 38 0.64 12.30 1.90
CA LEU A 38 0.06 13.04 0.77
C LEU A 38 -0.13 14.53 1.10
N THR A 39 -0.57 14.87 2.31
CA THR A 39 -0.91 16.25 2.68
C THR A 39 0.22 17.00 3.38
N GLN A 40 1.08 16.29 4.11
CA GLN A 40 2.18 16.81 4.94
C GLN A 40 3.43 15.92 4.77
N PRO A 41 4.05 15.90 3.57
CA PRO A 41 5.07 14.92 3.21
C PRO A 41 6.31 14.92 4.12
N GLU A 42 6.70 16.08 4.68
CA GLU A 42 7.82 16.18 5.61
C GLU A 42 7.51 15.50 6.95
N THR A 43 6.33 15.73 7.51
CA THR A 43 5.85 15.05 8.72
C THR A 43 5.64 13.55 8.47
N GLY A 44 5.10 13.20 7.31
CA GLY A 44 4.91 11.80 6.91
C GLY A 44 6.23 11.03 6.77
N ALA A 45 7.29 11.66 6.26
CA ALA A 45 8.64 11.08 6.28
C ALA A 45 9.15 10.86 7.71
N GLY A 46 8.82 11.78 8.62
CA GLY A 46 9.14 11.68 10.05
C GLY A 46 8.58 10.43 10.72
N ASN A 47 7.39 9.95 10.31
CA ASN A 47 6.81 8.71 10.83
C ASN A 47 7.65 7.46 10.49
N PHE A 48 8.53 7.55 9.49
CA PHE A 48 9.51 6.52 9.13
C PHE A 48 10.90 6.77 9.72
N GLY A 49 11.02 7.72 10.65
CA GLY A 49 12.31 8.13 11.23
C GLY A 49 13.17 8.95 10.27
N LEU A 50 12.60 9.50 9.19
CA LEU A 50 13.32 10.30 8.22
C LEU A 50 13.01 11.78 8.44
N ILE A 51 14.00 12.51 8.95
CA ILE A 51 13.91 13.97 9.12
C ILE A 51 14.57 14.62 7.90
N PRO A 52 13.87 15.50 7.16
CA PRO A 52 14.49 16.21 6.04
C PRO A 52 15.63 17.10 6.56
N PRO A 53 16.82 17.06 5.92
CA PRO A 53 17.93 17.90 6.35
C PRO A 53 17.62 19.39 6.10
N SER A 54 18.15 20.26 6.97
CA SER A 54 17.97 21.72 6.83
C SER A 54 18.54 22.23 5.50
N ARG A 55 17.71 22.92 4.72
CA ARG A 55 18.13 23.50 3.43
C ARG A 55 19.28 24.51 3.57
N ALA A 56 19.45 25.11 4.74
CA ALA A 56 20.48 26.12 4.98
C ALA A 56 21.90 25.53 5.16
N SER A 57 22.02 24.24 5.47
CA SER A 57 23.30 23.63 5.88
C SER A 57 23.48 22.20 5.37
N VAL A 58 22.63 21.73 4.46
CA VAL A 58 22.69 20.36 3.94
C VAL A 58 23.85 20.23 2.94
N SER A 59 24.75 19.27 3.19
CA SER A 59 25.71 18.85 2.17
C SER A 59 25.03 17.98 1.10
N PRO A 60 25.52 17.95 -0.15
CA PRO A 60 24.96 17.10 -1.19
C PRO A 60 24.81 15.63 -0.78
N ALA A 61 25.81 15.08 -0.07
CA ALA A 61 25.78 13.71 0.41
C ALA A 61 24.64 13.43 1.43
N GLN A 62 24.35 14.39 2.30
CA GLN A 62 23.23 14.27 3.26
C GLN A 62 21.87 14.35 2.56
N PHE A 63 21.76 15.22 1.55
CA PHE A 63 20.56 15.35 0.73
C PHE A 63 20.29 14.05 -0.03
N ASP A 64 21.30 13.49 -0.69
CA ASP A 64 21.20 12.22 -1.43
C ASP A 64 20.86 11.05 -0.50
N ALA A 65 21.48 10.98 0.68
CA ALA A 65 21.19 9.95 1.67
C ALA A 65 19.71 9.97 2.11
N PHE A 66 19.16 11.16 2.38
CA PHE A 66 17.74 11.32 2.71
C PHE A 66 16.84 10.87 1.55
N HIS A 67 17.11 11.30 0.32
CA HIS A 67 16.32 10.91 -0.84
C HIS A 67 16.39 9.40 -1.13
N HIS A 68 17.57 8.79 -1.02
CA HIS A 68 17.72 7.35 -1.16
C HIS A 68 16.95 6.59 -0.08
N ALA A 69 16.97 7.03 1.17
CA ALA A 69 16.18 6.43 2.24
C ALA A 69 14.68 6.53 1.95
N LEU A 70 14.20 7.70 1.52
CA LEU A 70 12.80 7.93 1.16
C LEU A 70 12.35 7.03 0.00
N ILE A 71 13.19 6.87 -1.03
CA ILE A 71 12.92 5.97 -2.16
C ILE A 71 12.87 4.51 -1.68
N LYS A 72 13.81 4.08 -0.84
CA LYS A 72 13.85 2.71 -0.30
C LYS A 72 12.62 2.37 0.55
N VAL A 73 12.18 3.28 1.41
CA VAL A 73 10.96 3.08 2.24
C VAL A 73 9.72 2.94 1.36
N LYS A 74 9.58 3.79 0.34
CA LYS A 74 8.48 3.67 -0.65
C LYS A 74 8.56 2.34 -1.42
N GLY A 75 9.75 1.94 -1.84
CA GLY A 75 9.99 0.64 -2.48
C GLY A 75 9.59 -0.54 -1.59
N ALA A 76 9.95 -0.50 -0.31
CA ALA A 76 9.57 -1.53 0.65
C ALA A 76 8.05 -1.62 0.83
N ARG A 77 7.34 -0.50 0.94
CA ARG A 77 5.85 -0.48 0.99
C ARG A 77 5.24 -1.14 -0.25
N ASN A 78 5.72 -0.78 -1.44
CA ASN A 78 5.22 -1.35 -2.69
C ASN A 78 5.49 -2.86 -2.80
N LEU A 79 6.67 -3.31 -2.37
CA LEU A 79 7.05 -4.72 -2.37
C LEU A 79 6.13 -5.55 -1.46
N HIS A 80 5.93 -5.11 -0.21
CA HIS A 80 5.11 -5.86 0.75
C HIS A 80 3.62 -5.84 0.40
N MET A 81 3.11 -4.73 -0.14
CA MET A 81 1.74 -4.67 -0.65
C MET A 81 1.53 -5.64 -1.81
N SER A 82 2.45 -5.67 -2.77
CA SER A 82 2.41 -6.63 -3.90
C SER A 82 2.54 -8.08 -3.42
N ALA A 83 3.43 -8.34 -2.46
CA ALA A 83 3.59 -9.66 -1.84
C ALA A 83 2.32 -10.12 -1.12
N SER A 84 1.56 -9.19 -0.52
CA SER A 84 0.29 -9.51 0.14
C SER A 84 -0.76 -9.99 -0.87
N ILE A 85 -0.87 -9.31 -2.03
CA ILE A 85 -1.76 -9.73 -3.12
C ILE A 85 -1.32 -11.10 -3.65
N LEU A 86 -0.03 -11.28 -3.91
CA LEU A 86 0.52 -12.55 -4.37
C LEU A 86 0.23 -13.68 -3.36
N GLY A 87 0.41 -13.41 -2.07
CA GLY A 87 0.09 -14.35 -0.99
C GLY A 87 -1.38 -14.76 -0.98
N LEU A 88 -2.31 -13.81 -1.16
CA LEU A 88 -3.74 -14.12 -1.29
C LEU A 88 -4.03 -15.00 -2.51
N LEU A 89 -3.42 -14.72 -3.65
CA LEU A 89 -3.59 -15.51 -4.88
C LEU A 89 -3.03 -16.92 -4.73
N LEU A 90 -1.83 -17.06 -4.16
CA LEU A 90 -1.22 -18.36 -3.87
C LEU A 90 -2.07 -19.14 -2.86
N TYR A 91 -2.59 -18.48 -1.83
CA TYR A 91 -3.49 -19.10 -0.87
C TYR A 91 -4.80 -19.55 -1.53
N ALA A 92 -5.40 -18.73 -2.41
CA ALA A 92 -6.59 -19.12 -3.17
C ALA A 92 -6.36 -20.39 -4.00
N GLN A 93 -5.20 -20.48 -4.66
CA GLN A 93 -4.89 -21.54 -5.62
C GLN A 93 -4.45 -22.84 -4.94
N PHE A 94 -3.61 -22.75 -3.89
CA PHE A 94 -2.89 -23.89 -3.36
C PHE A 94 -3.34 -24.34 -1.97
N SER A 95 -4.17 -23.57 -1.26
CA SER A 95 -4.68 -23.95 0.07
C SER A 95 -5.75 -25.04 0.00
N GLU A 96 -5.64 -26.05 0.87
CA GLU A 96 -6.69 -27.05 1.06
C GLU A 96 -8.00 -26.43 1.56
N ALA A 97 -7.93 -25.38 2.39
CA ALA A 97 -9.12 -24.69 2.88
C ALA A 97 -9.94 -24.08 1.73
N CYS A 98 -9.27 -23.45 0.75
CA CYS A 98 -9.92 -22.88 -0.44
C CYS A 98 -10.39 -23.96 -1.42
N ARG A 99 -9.73 -25.12 -1.45
CA ARG A 99 -10.20 -26.28 -2.24
C ARG A 99 -11.46 -26.90 -1.64
N ALA A 100 -11.49 -27.07 -0.33
CA ALA A 100 -12.57 -27.73 0.40
C ALA A 100 -13.80 -26.83 0.65
N SER A 101 -13.62 -25.50 0.72
CA SER A 101 -14.70 -24.56 1.06
C SER A 101 -14.92 -23.51 -0.05
N PRO A 102 -16.10 -23.53 -0.72
CA PRO A 102 -16.49 -22.48 -1.65
C PRO A 102 -16.53 -21.09 -0.99
N ALA A 103 -16.97 -21.02 0.27
CA ALA A 103 -17.02 -19.77 1.02
C ALA A 103 -15.62 -19.17 1.28
N ALA A 104 -14.63 -20.02 1.61
CA ALA A 104 -13.26 -19.56 1.80
C ALA A 104 -12.66 -19.01 0.49
N ARG A 105 -12.89 -19.71 -0.63
CA ARG A 105 -12.44 -19.27 -1.96
C ARG A 105 -13.06 -17.94 -2.35
N GLU A 106 -14.37 -17.79 -2.13
CA GLU A 106 -15.11 -16.55 -2.39
C GLU A 106 -14.60 -15.39 -1.53
N ALA A 107 -14.34 -15.63 -0.25
CA ALA A 107 -13.77 -14.62 0.64
C ALA A 107 -12.40 -14.13 0.13
N VAL A 108 -11.51 -15.04 -0.27
CA VAL A 108 -10.18 -14.66 -0.80
C VAL A 108 -10.31 -13.91 -2.13
N ARG A 109 -11.22 -14.34 -3.03
CA ARG A 109 -11.53 -13.63 -4.29
C ARG A 109 -11.95 -12.19 -4.00
N ARG A 110 -12.91 -11.98 -3.09
CA ARG A 110 -13.37 -10.65 -2.69
C ARG A 110 -12.28 -9.81 -2.03
N CYS A 111 -11.43 -10.41 -1.19
CA CYS A 111 -10.28 -9.71 -0.60
C CYS A 111 -9.32 -9.21 -1.69
N VAL A 112 -9.01 -10.04 -2.70
CA VAL A 112 -8.23 -9.59 -3.87
C VAL A 112 -8.95 -8.46 -4.60
N GLY A 113 -10.27 -8.58 -4.81
CA GLY A 113 -11.09 -7.53 -5.44
C GLY A 113 -11.04 -6.20 -4.70
N ILE A 114 -11.17 -6.21 -3.37
CA ILE A 114 -11.04 -5.02 -2.51
C ILE A 114 -9.65 -4.40 -2.67
N VAL A 115 -8.59 -5.20 -2.57
CA VAL A 115 -7.21 -4.70 -2.63
C VAL A 115 -6.89 -4.09 -4.00
N LEU A 116 -7.35 -4.70 -5.10
CA LEU A 116 -7.17 -4.14 -6.44
C LEU A 116 -7.99 -2.86 -6.65
N THR A 117 -9.25 -2.86 -6.22
CA THR A 117 -10.14 -1.69 -6.34
C THR A 117 -9.59 -0.50 -5.56
N LEU A 118 -9.28 -0.68 -4.27
CA LEU A 118 -8.72 0.40 -3.45
C LEU A 118 -7.28 0.74 -3.87
N GLY A 119 -6.49 -0.26 -4.28
CA GLY A 119 -5.12 -0.11 -4.77
C GLY A 119 -5.02 0.71 -6.05
N THR A 120 -6.11 0.82 -6.83
CA THR A 120 -6.23 1.77 -7.95
C THR A 120 -5.91 3.21 -7.50
N GLY A 121 -6.26 3.55 -6.25
CA GLY A 121 -5.94 4.85 -5.67
C GLY A 121 -4.45 5.18 -5.66
N VAL A 122 -3.55 4.19 -5.62
CA VAL A 122 -2.09 4.39 -5.71
C VAL A 122 -1.69 4.96 -7.06
N GLY A 123 -2.24 4.42 -8.15
CA GLY A 123 -1.97 4.92 -9.51
C GLY A 123 -2.55 6.32 -9.70
N LEU A 124 -3.79 6.55 -9.24
CA LEU A 124 -4.45 7.85 -9.37
C LEU A 124 -3.76 8.95 -8.55
N SER A 125 -3.44 8.69 -7.28
CA SER A 125 -2.74 9.66 -6.43
C SER A 125 -1.31 9.91 -6.92
N GLY A 126 -0.61 8.87 -7.38
CA GLY A 126 0.71 9.01 -8.02
C GLY A 126 0.64 9.88 -9.28
N ALA A 127 -0.33 9.65 -10.16
CA ALA A 127 -0.56 10.46 -11.35
C ALA A 127 -0.82 11.94 -10.99
N PHE A 128 -1.67 12.18 -9.98
CA PHE A 128 -1.98 13.52 -9.49
C PHE A 128 -0.74 14.24 -8.95
N VAL A 129 0.04 13.59 -8.07
CA VAL A 129 1.26 14.17 -7.49
C VAL A 129 2.29 14.50 -8.57
N ILE A 130 2.52 13.58 -9.52
CA ILE A 130 3.43 13.83 -10.65
C ILE A 130 2.94 15.00 -11.50
N TRP A 131 1.63 15.08 -11.75
CA TRP A 131 1.03 16.15 -12.54
C TRP A 131 1.21 17.52 -11.88
N GLU A 132 0.96 17.62 -10.58
CA GLU A 132 1.17 18.85 -9.81
C GLU A 132 2.64 19.24 -9.75
N TYR A 133 3.55 18.29 -9.55
CA TYR A 133 4.99 18.54 -9.62
C TYR A 133 5.41 19.07 -11.00
N VAL A 134 4.98 18.42 -12.07
CA VAL A 134 5.31 18.87 -13.44
C VAL A 134 4.76 20.26 -13.72
N LYS A 135 3.60 20.64 -13.14
CA LYS A 135 3.06 22.00 -13.24
C LYS A 135 3.92 23.03 -12.52
N SER A 136 4.44 22.72 -11.34
CA SER A 136 5.21 23.67 -10.54
C SER A 136 6.60 23.93 -11.10
N VAL A 137 7.24 22.94 -11.73
CA VAL A 137 8.61 23.06 -12.26
C VAL A 137 8.70 23.48 -13.75
N LYS A 138 7.56 23.84 -14.38
CA LYS A 138 7.50 24.12 -15.84
C LYS A 138 8.49 25.18 -16.34
N THR A 139 8.97 26.06 -15.48
CA THR A 139 9.86 27.18 -15.83
C THR A 139 11.33 26.87 -15.63
N GLU A 140 11.68 25.85 -14.83
CA GLU A 140 13.07 25.57 -14.42
C GLU A 140 13.59 24.21 -14.91
N SER A 141 12.70 23.26 -15.25
CA SER A 141 13.09 21.93 -15.73
C SER A 141 13.26 21.86 -17.25
N SER A 142 14.09 20.91 -17.69
CA SER A 142 14.25 20.61 -19.11
C SER A 142 12.92 20.14 -19.73
N LYS A 143 12.70 20.45 -21.02
CA LYS A 143 11.52 19.98 -21.77
C LYS A 143 11.32 18.47 -21.66
N LYS A 144 12.43 17.71 -21.61
CA LYS A 144 12.46 16.25 -21.49
C LYS A 144 11.91 15.76 -20.14
N GLU A 145 12.25 16.41 -19.03
CA GLU A 145 11.73 16.03 -17.70
C GLU A 145 10.23 16.25 -17.59
N ILE A 146 9.74 17.38 -18.12
CA ILE A 146 8.31 17.71 -18.17
C ILE A 146 7.56 16.68 -19.02
N GLU A 147 8.10 16.31 -20.18
CA GLU A 147 7.51 15.31 -21.07
C GLU A 147 7.42 13.94 -20.40
N VAL A 148 8.52 13.48 -19.79
CA VAL A 148 8.55 12.20 -19.06
C VAL A 148 7.53 12.21 -17.92
N GLY A 149 7.48 13.27 -17.12
CA GLY A 149 6.51 13.39 -16.02
C GLY A 149 5.06 13.31 -16.50
N ARG A 150 4.69 14.04 -17.56
CA ARG A 150 3.33 13.95 -18.15
C ARG A 150 3.02 12.57 -18.69
N ALA A 151 3.97 11.95 -19.39
CA ALA A 151 3.81 10.61 -19.92
C ALA A 151 3.58 9.59 -18.80
N LYS A 152 4.32 9.69 -17.70
CA LYS A 152 4.15 8.81 -16.53
C LYS A 152 2.85 9.06 -15.79
N ALA A 153 2.43 10.31 -15.60
CA ALA A 153 1.13 10.61 -15.01
C ALA A 153 -0.02 10.00 -15.84
N LYS A 154 0.02 10.15 -17.17
CA LYS A 154 -0.95 9.53 -18.08
C LYS A 154 -0.91 8.01 -18.01
N ALA A 155 0.29 7.42 -18.02
CA ALA A 155 0.45 5.97 -17.93
C ALA A 155 -0.19 5.42 -16.65
N HIS A 156 0.06 6.06 -15.50
CA HIS A 156 -0.57 5.67 -14.23
C HIS A 156 -2.09 5.75 -14.26
N PHE A 157 -2.66 6.79 -14.88
CA PHE A 157 -4.11 6.90 -15.03
C PHE A 157 -4.67 5.78 -15.91
N ILE A 158 -4.04 5.54 -17.07
CA ILE A 158 -4.47 4.51 -18.02
C ILE A 158 -4.38 3.12 -17.40
N THR A 159 -3.29 2.79 -16.70
CA THR A 159 -3.12 1.48 -16.05
C THR A 159 -4.05 1.27 -14.86
N SER A 160 -4.51 2.35 -14.23
CA SER A 160 -5.48 2.28 -13.12
C SER A 160 -6.84 1.75 -13.58
N VAL A 161 -7.26 2.05 -14.82
CA VAL A 161 -8.57 1.61 -15.36
C VAL A 161 -8.73 0.09 -15.40
N PRO A 162 -7.83 -0.70 -16.03
CA PRO A 162 -7.96 -2.16 -16.05
C PRO A 162 -7.79 -2.78 -14.66
N ILE A 163 -6.98 -2.20 -13.77
CA ILE A 163 -6.84 -2.68 -12.38
C ILE A 163 -8.17 -2.51 -11.63
N LEU A 164 -8.81 -1.35 -11.77
CA LEU A 164 -10.13 -1.09 -11.19
C LEU A 164 -11.17 -2.05 -11.73
N ALA A 165 -11.24 -2.23 -13.05
CA ALA A 165 -12.16 -3.15 -13.69
C ALA A 165 -11.97 -4.58 -13.16
N LEU A 166 -10.73 -5.07 -13.12
CA LEU A 166 -10.40 -6.39 -12.58
C LEU A 166 -10.79 -6.51 -11.10
N GLY A 167 -10.51 -5.49 -10.30
CA GLY A 167 -10.87 -5.44 -8.89
C GLY A 167 -12.38 -5.53 -8.66
N LEU A 168 -13.16 -4.78 -9.44
CA LEU A 168 -14.63 -4.81 -9.38
C LEU A 168 -15.18 -6.18 -9.81
N THR A 169 -14.58 -6.81 -10.84
CA THR A 169 -14.92 -8.19 -11.21
C THR A 169 -14.67 -9.12 -10.03
N TYR A 170 -13.46 -9.16 -9.48
CA TYR A 170 -13.12 -9.98 -8.30
C TYR A 170 -13.93 -9.65 -7.04
N LEU A 171 -14.60 -8.50 -6.99
CA LEU A 171 -15.45 -8.13 -5.87
C LEU A 171 -16.89 -8.62 -6.06
N PHE A 172 -17.44 -8.51 -7.27
CA PHE A 172 -18.87 -8.68 -7.53
C PHE A 172 -19.24 -9.91 -8.39
N TYR A 173 -18.32 -10.46 -9.18
CA TYR A 173 -18.56 -11.52 -10.17
C TYR A 173 -17.57 -12.69 -10.06
#